data_AF-A0A3N9XQY5-F1
#
_entry.id   AF-A0A3N9XQY5-F1
#
_cell.length_a   1.000
_cell.length_b   1.000
_cell.length_c   1.000
_cell.angle_alpha   90.00
_cell.angle_beta   90.00
_cell.angle_gamma   90.00
#
_symmetry.space_group_name_H-M   'P 1'
#
loop_
_entity.id
_entity.type
_entity.pdbx_description
1 polymer ?
#
loop_
_entity_poly.entity_id
_entity_poly.type
_entity_poly.pdbx_seq_one_letter_code
_entity_poly.pdbx_strand_id
1 'polypeptide(L)'
;MHRGLLSTIGRERTGWVTVQLVVDRFARRDLAVKLDATRYGATQTVLLSSAQVDRLIDELVYAQLEMLKPADGGERAGETR
;
A
#
# COMPACT_ATOMS: atom_id res chain seq x y z
N MET A 1 13.87 22.05 -0.08
CA MET A 1 14.54 20.74 -0.30
C MET A 1 13.95 19.72 0.66
N HIS A 2 12.98 18.92 0.20
CA HIS A 2 12.40 17.82 0.97
C HIS A 2 13.39 16.65 0.97
N ARG A 3 13.88 16.25 2.14
CA ARG A 3 14.72 15.05 2.29
C ARG A 3 13.78 13.86 2.49
N GLY A 4 13.23 13.36 1.38
CA GLY A 4 12.27 12.26 1.41
C GLY A 4 12.90 10.94 1.00
N LEU A 5 12.73 9.92 1.83
CA LEU A 5 12.94 8.53 1.41
C LEU A 5 11.84 8.19 0.41
N LEU A 6 12.20 7.95 -0.85
CA LEU A 6 11.30 7.52 -1.92
C LEU A 6 11.52 6.03 -2.15
N SER A 7 10.43 5.26 -2.17
CA SER A 7 10.44 3.84 -2.52
C SER A 7 9.35 3.53 -3.52
N THR A 8 9.66 2.67 -4.51
CA THR A 8 8.65 2.08 -5.40
C THR A 8 8.23 0.74 -4.81
N ILE A 9 6.97 0.62 -4.40
CA ILE A 9 6.47 -0.56 -3.68
C ILE A 9 5.96 -1.63 -4.65
N GLY A 10 5.50 -1.24 -5.84
CA GLY A 10 5.05 -2.18 -6.86
C GLY A 10 5.15 -1.60 -8.25
N ARG A 11 5.44 -2.45 -9.23
CA ARG A 11 5.45 -2.10 -10.65
C ARG A 11 4.84 -3.23 -11.45
N GLU A 12 3.80 -2.93 -12.20
CA GLU A 12 3.17 -3.81 -13.17
C GLU A 12 3.32 -3.25 -14.58
N ARG A 13 2.98 -4.05 -15.60
CA ARG A 13 3.13 -3.68 -17.02
C ARG A 13 2.49 -2.33 -17.37
N THR A 14 1.45 -1.92 -16.64
CA THR A 14 0.66 -0.73 -16.94
C THR A 14 0.69 0.32 -15.83
N GLY A 15 1.47 0.12 -14.76
CA GLY A 15 1.43 1.01 -13.60
C GLY A 15 2.51 0.78 -12.56
N TRP A 16 2.61 1.71 -11.61
CA TRP A 16 3.49 1.59 -10.46
C TRP A 16 2.92 2.35 -9.26
N VAL A 17 3.31 1.92 -8.06
CA VAL A 17 2.96 2.57 -6.81
C VAL A 17 4.25 3.02 -6.12
N THR A 18 4.33 4.29 -5.77
CA THR A 18 5.47 4.87 -5.04
C THR A 18 5.02 5.52 -3.75
N VAL A 19 5.86 5.39 -2.73
CA VAL A 19 5.68 6.01 -1.42
C VAL A 19 6.86 6.93 -1.12
N GLN A 20 6.58 8.13 -0.64
CA GLN A 20 7.59 9.13 -0.29
C GLN A 20 7.29 9.75 1.07
N LEU A 21 8.27 9.75 1.97
CA LEU A 21 8.19 10.56 3.19
C LEU A 21 8.37 12.05 2.83
N VAL A 22 7.41 12.87 3.20
CA VAL A 22 7.44 14.32 3.01
C VAL A 22 7.50 14.98 4.38
N VAL A 23 8.58 15.72 4.62
CA VAL A 23 8.71 16.59 5.79
C VAL A 23 8.35 18.00 5.34
N ASP A 24 7.25 18.54 5.86
CA ASP A 24 7.01 19.98 5.72
C ASP A 24 7.93 20.73 6.70
N ARG A 25 8.76 21.62 6.14
CA ARG A 25 9.70 22.44 6.91
C ARG A 25 9.09 23.78 7.30
N PHE A 26 7.96 24.16 6.73
CA PHE A 26 7.45 25.53 6.74
C PHE A 26 6.21 25.77 7.61
N ALA A 27 5.46 24.74 8.04
CA ALA A 27 4.17 24.96 8.71
C ALA A 27 3.97 24.32 10.10
N ARG A 28 5.02 23.72 10.70
CA ARG A 28 5.04 22.79 11.86
C ARG A 28 5.60 21.46 11.33
N ARG A 29 6.37 20.75 12.12
CA ARG A 29 7.08 19.51 11.74
C ARG A 29 6.13 18.32 11.50
N ASP A 30 5.03 18.52 10.81
CA ASP A 30 4.07 17.46 10.53
C ASP A 30 4.63 16.60 9.39
N LEU A 31 4.99 15.37 9.75
CA LEU A 31 5.41 14.35 8.81
C LEU A 31 4.18 13.86 8.05
N ALA A 32 4.28 13.84 6.73
CA ALA A 32 3.27 13.27 5.85
C ALA A 32 3.89 12.20 4.95
N VAL A 33 3.09 11.21 4.56
CA VAL A 33 3.47 10.23 3.56
C VAL A 33 2.71 10.51 2.28
N LYS A 34 3.43 10.70 1.18
CA LYS A 34 2.84 10.80 -0.15
C LYS A 34 2.78 9.41 -0.78
N LEU A 35 1.60 9.02 -1.23
CA LEU A 35 1.35 7.81 -2.02
C LEU A 35 0.95 8.23 -3.43
N ASP A 36 1.73 7.82 -4.43
CA ASP A 36 1.40 8.02 -5.84
C ASP A 36 1.07 6.66 -6.46
N ALA A 37 -0.13 6.53 -7.03
CA ALA A 37 -0.57 5.36 -7.78
C ALA A 37 -0.71 5.75 -9.26
N THR A 38 0.13 5.17 -10.11
CA THR A 38 0.11 5.42 -11.55
C THR A 38 -0.43 4.23 -12.30
N ARG A 39 -1.40 4.46 -13.20
CA ARG A 39 -1.97 3.45 -14.09
C ARG A 39 -2.30 4.06 -15.45
N TYR A 40 -1.89 3.40 -16.53
CA TYR A 40 -2.11 3.85 -17.91
C TYR A 40 -1.67 5.31 -18.16
N GLY A 41 -0.56 5.73 -17.55
CA GLY A 41 -0.02 7.09 -17.68
C GLY A 41 -0.72 8.15 -16.83
N ALA A 42 -1.80 7.81 -16.10
CA ALA A 42 -2.44 8.70 -15.14
C ALA A 42 -1.95 8.42 -13.72
N THR A 43 -1.58 9.47 -12.98
CA THR A 43 -1.12 9.38 -11.58
C THR A 43 -2.15 10.00 -10.65
N GLN A 44 -2.57 9.24 -9.63
CA GLN A 44 -3.32 9.74 -8.49
C GLN A 44 -2.37 9.88 -7.29
N THR A 45 -2.36 11.06 -6.69
CA THR A 45 -1.55 11.38 -5.51
C THR A 45 -2.43 11.58 -4.29
N VAL A 46 -2.06 10.94 -3.17
CA VAL A 46 -2.69 11.13 -1.87
C VAL A 46 -1.61 11.48 -0.83
N LEU A 47 -1.90 12.47 0.01
CA LEU A 47 -1.10 12.79 1.19
C LEU A 47 -1.77 12.19 2.42
N LEU A 48 -1.02 11.39 3.18
CA LEU A 48 -1.46 10.71 4.37
C LEU A 48 -0.79 11.36 5.60
N SER A 49 -1.59 11.66 6.62
CA SER A 49 -1.09 11.98 7.95
C SER A 49 -0.57 10.74 8.67
N SER A 50 0.13 10.91 9.80
CA SER A 50 0.63 9.77 10.60
C SER A 50 -0.48 8.77 10.95
N ALA A 51 -1.63 9.24 11.44
CA ALA A 51 -2.74 8.36 11.83
C ALA A 51 -3.33 7.59 10.63
N GLN A 52 -3.34 8.20 9.44
CA GLN A 52 -3.79 7.52 8.22
C GLN A 52 -2.78 6.48 7.73
N VAL A 53 -1.48 6.72 7.95
CA VAL A 53 -0.42 5.74 7.66
C VAL A 53 -0.54 4.53 8.59
N ASP A 54 -0.76 4.74 9.89
CA ASP A 54 -0.96 3.65 10.85
C ASP A 54 -2.15 2.77 10.42
N ARG A 55 -3.29 3.39 10.10
CA ARG A 55 -4.46 2.64 9.61
C ARG A 55 -4.18 1.90 8.30
N LEU A 56 -3.44 2.50 7.37
CA LEU A 56 -3.07 1.84 6.12
C LEU A 56 -2.21 0.60 6.37
N ILE A 57 -1.25 0.67 7.30
CA ILE A 57 -0.40 -0.47 7.66
C ILE A 57 -1.26 -1.60 8.23
N ASP A 58 -2.17 -1.31 9.15
CA ASP A 58 -3.06 -2.31 9.74
C ASP A 58 -3.88 -3.05 8.67
N GLU A 59 -4.44 -2.31 7.70
CA GLU A 59 -5.21 -2.89 6.59
C GLU A 59 -4.35 -3.73 5.66
N LEU A 60 -3.12 -3.30 5.37
CA LEU A 60 -2.18 -4.06 4.53
C LEU A 60 -1.73 -5.35 5.22
N VAL A 61 -1.47 -5.31 6.53
CA VAL A 61 -1.15 -6.51 7.32
C VAL A 61 -2.34 -7.46 7.34
N TYR A 62 -3.55 -6.94 7.57
CA TYR A 62 -4.77 -7.74 7.53
C TYR A 62 -4.96 -8.40 6.16
N ALA A 63 -4.84 -7.62 5.06
CA ALA A 63 -4.95 -8.14 3.70
C ALA A 63 -3.90 -9.21 3.40
N GLN A 64 -2.64 -9.01 3.83
CA GLN A 64 -1.59 -10.00 3.67
C GLN A 64 -1.93 -11.32 4.39
N LEU A 65 -2.45 -11.24 5.61
CA LEU A 65 -2.87 -12.42 6.36
C LEU A 65 -4.02 -13.14 5.64
N GLU A 66 -5.02 -12.42 5.13
CA GLU A 66 -6.10 -13.02 4.33
C GLU A 66 -5.57 -13.68 3.05
N MET A 67 -4.61 -13.06 2.35
CA MET A 67 -3.99 -13.64 1.14
C MET A 67 -3.19 -14.92 1.43
N LEU A 68 -2.66 -15.07 2.64
CA LEU A 68 -1.92 -16.26 3.06
C LEU A 68 -2.83 -17.40 3.54
N LYS A 69 -4.11 -17.14 3.79
CA LYS A 69 -5.05 -18.21 4.12
C LYS A 69 -5.22 -19.09 2.88
N PRO A 70 -5.09 -20.43 3.03
CA PRO A 70 -5.44 -21.32 1.95
C PRO A 70 -6.88 -21.07 1.54
N ALA A 71 -7.17 -21.09 0.23
CA ALA A 71 -8.54 -21.06 -0.25
C ALA A 71 -9.22 -22.32 0.29
N ASP A 72 -10.02 -22.17 1.35
CA ASP A 72 -10.78 -23.26 1.94
C ASP A 72 -11.81 -23.73 0.91
N GLY A 73 -11.44 -24.77 0.16
CA GLY A 73 -12.02 -25.08 -1.13
C GLY A 73 -11.85 -26.54 -1.56
N GLY A 74 -12.19 -27.46 -0.66
CA GLY A 74 -12.98 -28.64 -1.01
C GLY A 74 -12.31 -29.80 -1.74
N GLU A 75 -11.43 -30.54 -1.06
CA GLU A 75 -11.24 -31.97 -1.32
C GLU A 75 -11.74 -32.78 -0.12
N ARG A 76 -13.02 -33.16 -0.18
CA ARG A 76 -13.61 -34.42 0.31
C ARG A 76 -15.06 -34.50 -0.19
N ALA A 77 -15.25 -34.28 -1.50
CA ALA A 77 -16.35 -34.92 -2.21
C ALA A 77 -15.94 -36.39 -2.41
N GLY A 78 -16.89 -37.29 -2.16
CA GLY A 78 -16.61 -38.68 -1.86
C GLY A 78 -16.06 -39.54 -3.01
N GLU A 79 -15.23 -40.49 -2.61
CA GLU A 79 -14.95 -41.78 -3.25
C GLU A 79 -14.62 -42.72 -2.08
N THR A 80 -15.14 -43.93 -1.92
CA THR A 80 -16.09 -44.75 -2.65
C THR A 80 -16.51 -45.86 -1.68
N ARG A 81 -17.79 -46.23 -1.78
CA ARG A 81 -18.41 -47.53 -1.48
C ARG A 81 -17.54 -48.68 -0.96
#